data_AF-A0A235GB27-F1
#
_entry.id   AF-A0A235GB27-F1
#
_cell.length_a   1.000
_cell.length_b   1.000
_cell.length_c   1.000
_cell.angle_alpha   90.00
_cell.angle_beta   90.00
_cell.angle_gamma   90.00
#
_symmetry.space_group_name_H-M   'P 1'
#
loop_
_entity.id
_entity.type
_entity.pdbx_description
1 polymer ?
#
loop_
_entity_poly.entity_id
_entity_poly.type
_entity_poly.pdbx_seq_one_letter_code
_entity_poly.pdbx_strand_id
1 'polypeptide(L)'
;MTTFDDAVVAGVTGHMNGDHGTDNLLIVQAFAEPTATAARMVGLDSVAGDWVADVDGVEKAVKIAWPEPALDRPSIRTQVVALCMQAYDKLGIEKSEH
;
A
#
# COMPACT_ATOMS: atom_id res chain seq x y z
N MET A 1 -11.56 -9.96 -11.58
CA MET A 1 -11.10 -9.40 -10.30
C MET A 1 -12.23 -9.47 -9.32
N THR A 2 -12.01 -10.00 -8.13
CA THR A 2 -13.01 -9.95 -7.05
C THR A 2 -12.84 -8.59 -6.36
N THR A 3 -13.88 -7.78 -6.41
CA THR A 3 -13.90 -6.44 -5.83
C THR A 3 -14.49 -6.52 -4.42
N PHE A 4 -13.86 -5.83 -3.46
CA PHE A 4 -14.43 -5.67 -2.12
C PHE A 4 -15.52 -4.60 -2.13
N ASP A 5 -16.46 -4.68 -1.19
CA ASP A 5 -17.44 -3.60 -0.97
C ASP A 5 -16.77 -2.24 -0.80
N ASP A 6 -17.37 -1.18 -1.35
CA ASP A 6 -16.85 0.19 -1.29
C ASP A 6 -16.59 0.64 0.15
N ALA A 7 -17.43 0.23 1.11
CA ALA A 7 -17.23 0.55 2.53
C ALA A 7 -15.97 -0.11 3.11
N VAL A 8 -15.61 -1.30 2.63
CA VAL A 8 -14.36 -1.98 3.03
C VAL A 8 -13.18 -1.25 2.42
N VAL A 9 -13.22 -0.94 1.13
CA VAL A 9 -12.16 -0.20 0.43
C VAL A 9 -11.93 1.15 1.09
N ALA A 10 -12.99 1.94 1.30
CA ALA A 10 -12.91 3.25 1.95
C ALA A 10 -12.36 3.17 3.39
N GLY A 11 -12.76 2.15 4.16
CA GLY A 11 -12.24 1.95 5.51
C GLY A 11 -10.74 1.62 5.53
N VAL A 12 -10.28 0.79 4.59
CA VAL A 12 -8.86 0.42 4.48
C VAL A 12 -8.03 1.59 3.98
N THR A 13 -8.43 2.26 2.89
CA THR A 13 -7.66 3.39 2.35
C THR A 13 -7.66 4.57 3.31
N GLY A 14 -8.76 4.84 4.01
CA GLY A 14 -8.83 5.85 5.06
C GLY A 14 -7.84 5.60 6.19
N HIS A 15 -7.80 4.37 6.72
CA HIS A 15 -6.84 3.99 7.76
C HIS A 15 -5.39 4.06 7.27
N MET A 16 -5.11 3.53 6.08
CA MET A 16 -3.76 3.57 5.50
C MET A 16 -3.26 5.00 5.30
N ASN A 17 -4.12 5.90 4.82
CA ASN A 17 -3.73 7.28 4.56
C ASN A 17 -3.68 8.14 5.84
N GLY A 18 -4.44 7.77 6.89
CA GLY A 18 -4.47 8.49 8.15
C GLY A 18 -3.32 8.10 9.10
N ASP A 19 -3.13 6.80 9.29
CA ASP A 19 -2.22 6.27 10.31
C ASP A 19 -0.90 5.75 9.72
N HIS A 20 -0.88 5.44 8.42
CA HIS A 20 0.21 4.71 7.75
C HIS A 20 0.75 5.44 6.52
N GLY A 21 0.74 6.78 6.51
CA GLY A 21 1.26 7.57 5.40
C GLY A 21 2.73 7.29 5.06
N THR A 22 3.56 7.09 6.09
CA THR A 22 4.96 6.68 5.92
C THR A 22 5.06 5.28 5.30
N ASP A 23 4.28 4.31 5.80
CA ASP A 23 4.28 2.95 5.25
C ASP A 23 3.86 2.93 3.78
N ASN A 24 2.87 3.74 3.39
CA ASN A 24 2.47 3.90 1.98
C ASN A 24 3.64 4.37 1.10
N LEU A 25 4.40 5.36 1.55
CA LEU A 25 5.56 5.87 0.83
C LEU A 25 6.63 4.78 0.67
N LEU A 26 6.96 4.08 1.75
CA LEU A 26 7.98 3.02 1.73
C LEU A 26 7.58 1.86 0.82
N ILE A 27 6.30 1.44 0.84
CA ILE A 27 5.77 0.43 -0.08
C ILE A 27 5.96 0.87 -1.54
N VAL A 28 5.57 2.10 -1.87
CA VAL A 28 5.71 2.63 -3.24
C VAL A 28 7.17 2.74 -3.66
N GLN A 29 8.05 3.26 -2.79
CA GLN A 29 9.48 3.36 -3.06
C GLN A 29 10.13 1.99 -3.27
N ALA A 30 9.73 0.99 -2.48
CA ALA A 30 10.27 -0.35 -2.59
C ALA A 30 9.84 -1.05 -3.89
N PHE A 31 8.58 -0.87 -4.33
CA PHE A 31 8.00 -1.74 -5.36
C PHE A 31 7.63 -1.07 -6.68
N ALA A 32 7.56 0.26 -6.75
CA ALA A 32 7.13 0.96 -7.96
C ALA A 32 7.99 2.17 -8.31
N GLU A 33 8.03 3.19 -7.45
CA GLU A 33 8.63 4.50 -7.75
C GLU A 33 9.66 4.85 -6.66
N PRO A 34 10.94 4.46 -6.81
CA PRO A 34 11.96 4.60 -5.76
C PRO A 34 12.29 6.04 -5.39
N THR A 35 11.95 7.00 -6.25
CA THR A 35 12.16 8.44 -6.04
C THR A 35 10.90 9.18 -5.57
N ALA A 36 9.81 8.46 -5.28
CA ALA A 36 8.58 9.08 -4.79
C ALA A 36 8.83 9.85 -3.49
N THR A 37 8.16 10.98 -3.33
CA THR A 37 8.27 11.83 -2.11
C THR A 37 7.03 11.76 -1.24
N ALA A 38 5.89 11.35 -1.81
CA ALA A 38 4.66 11.07 -1.10
C ALA A 38 3.91 9.92 -1.79
N ALA A 39 3.09 9.19 -1.04
CA ALA A 39 2.18 8.21 -1.60
C ALA A 39 0.90 8.10 -0.77
N ARG A 40 -0.22 7.86 -1.45
CA ARG A 40 -1.52 7.58 -0.82
C ARG A 40 -2.19 6.41 -1.50
N MET A 41 -2.80 5.55 -0.71
CA MET A 41 -3.60 4.44 -1.21
C MET A 41 -4.95 4.96 -1.68
N VAL A 42 -5.36 4.59 -2.89
CA VAL A 42 -6.61 5.07 -3.52
C VAL A 42 -7.62 3.95 -3.77
N GLY A 43 -7.18 2.70 -3.73
CA GLY A 43 -8.04 1.55 -3.93
C GLY A 43 -7.31 0.24 -3.65
N LEU A 44 -8.07 -0.83 -3.70
CA LEU A 44 -7.54 -2.18 -3.69
C LEU A 44 -8.57 -3.17 -4.23
N ASP A 45 -8.06 -4.31 -4.68
CA ASP A 45 -8.83 -5.48 -5.04
C ASP A 45 -8.20 -6.74 -4.39
N SER A 46 -8.74 -7.91 -4.71
CA SER A 46 -8.28 -9.18 -4.15
C SER A 46 -6.81 -9.52 -4.45
N VAL A 47 -6.16 -8.90 -5.43
CA VAL A 47 -4.79 -9.25 -5.86
C VAL A 47 -3.78 -8.11 -5.78
N ALA A 48 -4.23 -6.86 -5.68
CA ALA A 48 -3.33 -5.72 -5.59
C ALA A 48 -3.94 -4.53 -4.83
N GLY A 49 -3.05 -3.64 -4.38
CA GLY A 49 -3.42 -2.29 -3.96
C GLY A 49 -3.11 -1.27 -5.05
N ASP A 50 -3.85 -0.18 -5.04
CA ASP A 50 -3.69 0.96 -5.93
C ASP A 50 -3.23 2.17 -5.11
N TRP A 51 -2.12 2.80 -5.52
CA TRP A 51 -1.59 4.02 -4.93
C TRP A 51 -1.46 5.12 -5.98
N VAL A 52 -1.46 6.36 -5.48
CA VAL A 52 -0.94 7.52 -6.22
C VAL A 52 0.33 7.98 -5.52
N ALA A 53 1.42 8.06 -6.27
CA ALA A 53 2.73 8.50 -5.84
C ALA A 53 3.02 9.91 -6.39
N ASP A 54 3.60 10.79 -5.57
CA ASP A 54 4.19 12.03 -6.07
C ASP A 54 5.65 11.79 -6.43
N VAL A 55 6.00 12.04 -7.69
CA VAL A 55 7.38 11.95 -8.19
C VAL A 55 7.70 13.27 -8.87
N ASP A 56 8.61 14.04 -8.27
CA ASP A 56 9.01 15.37 -8.76
C ASP A 56 7.82 16.32 -8.97
N GLY A 57 6.81 16.26 -8.08
CA GLY A 57 5.60 17.08 -8.17
C GLY A 57 4.56 16.58 -9.20
N VAL A 58 4.74 15.38 -9.74
CA VAL A 58 3.81 14.74 -10.68
C VAL A 58 3.18 13.50 -10.04
N GLU A 59 1.85 13.48 -9.98
CA GLU A 59 1.10 12.30 -9.53
C GLU A 59 1.18 11.16 -10.55
N LYS A 60 1.63 9.99 -10.09
CA LYS A 60 1.67 8.73 -10.84
C LYS A 60 0.80 7.68 -10.17
N ALA A 61 -0.11 7.07 -10.93
CA ALA A 61 -0.86 5.91 -10.46
C ALA A 61 0.00 4.64 -10.55
N VAL A 62 0.07 3.89 -9.45
CA VAL A 62 0.84 2.65 -9.36
C VAL A 62 -0.02 1.55 -8.75
N LYS A 63 0.10 0.33 -9.28
CA LYS A 63 -0.56 -0.87 -8.77
C LYS A 63 0.51 -1.84 -8.27
N ILE A 64 0.42 -2.25 -7.01
CA ILE A 64 1.39 -3.16 -6.39
C ILE A 64 0.66 -4.42 -5.95
N ALA A 65 1.15 -5.56 -6.44
CA ALA A 65 0.55 -6.86 -6.16
C ALA A 65 0.72 -7.23 -4.68
N TRP A 66 -0.32 -7.86 -4.12
CA TRP A 66 -0.21 -8.51 -2.83
C TRP A 66 0.74 -9.71 -2.90
N PRO A 67 1.42 -10.08 -1.80
CA PRO A 67 2.24 -11.29 -1.75
C PRO A 67 1.43 -12.56 -2.08
N GLU A 68 0.18 -12.59 -1.61
CA GLU A 68 -0.84 -13.59 -1.93
C GLU A 68 -2.21 -12.90 -2.07
N PRO A 69 -3.20 -13.51 -2.74
CA PRO A 69 -4.53 -12.94 -2.86
C PRO A 69 -5.21 -12.70 -1.50
N ALA A 70 -5.82 -11.53 -1.33
CA ALA A 70 -6.73 -11.23 -0.23
C ALA A 70 -8.14 -11.71 -0.60
N LEU A 71 -8.70 -12.62 0.20
CA LEU A 71 -10.02 -13.24 -0.04
C LEU A 71 -11.14 -12.60 0.79
N ASP A 72 -10.78 -11.89 1.86
CA ASP A 72 -11.69 -11.26 2.81
C ASP A 72 -11.03 -10.08 3.51
N ARG A 73 -11.83 -9.27 4.23
CA ARG A 73 -11.32 -8.06 4.91
C ARG A 73 -10.17 -8.32 5.90
N PRO A 74 -10.22 -9.34 6.77
CA PRO A 74 -9.06 -9.73 7.59
C PRO A 74 -7.81 -10.03 6.77
N SER A 75 -7.95 -10.78 5.67
CA SER A 75 -6.81 -11.11 4.80
C SER A 75 -6.18 -9.87 4.16
N ILE A 76 -6.95 -8.82 3.82
CA ILE A 76 -6.40 -7.54 3.32
C ILE A 76 -5.35 -6.99 4.28
N ARG A 77 -5.67 -6.95 5.59
CA ARG A 77 -4.73 -6.48 6.61
C ARG A 77 -3.46 -7.33 6.63
N THR A 78 -3.60 -8.65 6.59
CA THR A 78 -2.45 -9.57 6.54
C THR A 78 -1.56 -9.26 5.34
N GLN A 79 -2.16 -9.06 4.15
CA GLN A 79 -1.41 -8.80 2.93
C GLN A 79 -0.73 -7.43 2.93
N VAL A 80 -1.39 -6.40 3.44
CA VAL A 80 -0.80 -5.06 3.60
C VAL A 80 0.40 -5.10 4.54
N VAL A 81 0.26 -5.75 5.70
CA VAL A 81 1.35 -5.86 6.68
C VAL A 81 2.50 -6.67 6.11
N ALA A 82 2.22 -7.78 5.41
CA ALA A 82 3.25 -8.58 4.74
C ALA A 82 4.00 -7.78 3.67
N LEU A 83 3.28 -7.01 2.83
CA LEU A 83 3.88 -6.15 1.82
C LEU A 83 4.75 -5.06 2.45
N CYS A 84 4.28 -4.44 3.54
CA CYS A 84 5.02 -3.45 4.29
C CYS A 84 6.32 -4.02 4.88
N MET A 85 6.26 -5.22 5.47
CA MET A 85 7.46 -5.91 5.97
C MET A 85 8.48 -6.19 4.88
N GLN A 86 8.02 -6.59 3.68
CA GLN A 86 8.92 -6.77 2.54
C GLN A 86 9.51 -5.45 2.02
N ALA A 87 8.75 -4.34 2.12
CA ALA A 87 9.27 -3.01 1.78
C ALA A 87 10.42 -2.61 2.72
N TYR A 88 10.23 -2.82 4.04
CA TYR A 88 11.27 -2.56 5.04
C TYR A 88 12.55 -3.36 4.77
N ASP A 89 12.41 -4.66 4.51
CA ASP A 89 13.54 -5.54 4.16
C ASP A 89 14.27 -5.05 2.90
N LYS A 90 13.51 -4.77 1.83
CA LYS A 90 14.07 -4.33 0.54
C LYS A 90 14.79 -2.99 0.62
N LEU A 91 14.34 -2.09 1.50
CA LEU A 91 14.94 -0.77 1.72
C LEU A 91 16.03 -0.79 2.81
N GLY A 92 16.21 -1.90 3.52
CA GLY A 92 17.15 -1.99 4.64
C GLY A 92 16.78 -1.10 5.83
N ILE A 93 15.49 -0.85 6.04
CA ILE A 93 14.97 0.01 7.11
C ILE A 93 14.56 -0.88 8.28
N GLU A 94 15.12 -0.59 9.46
CA GLU A 94 14.67 -1.20 10.72
C GLU A 94 13.24 -0.75 11.02
N LYS A 95 12.35 -1.70 11.33
CA LYS A 95 10.96 -1.39 11.67
C LYS A 95 10.92 -0.49 12.90
N SER A 96 10.49 0.75 12.72
CA SER A 96 10.17 1.63 13.85
C SER A 96 8.84 1.16 14.45
N GLU A 97 8.75 1.11 15.78
CA GLU A 97 7.50 0.79 16.46
C GLU A 97 6.48 1.92 16.18
N HIS A 98 5.39 1.58 15.48
CA HIS A 98 4.17 2.39 15.38
C HIS A 98 3.16 1.90 16.41
#